data_AF-A0A660V7I9-F1
#
_entry.id   AF-A0A660V7I9-F1
#
_cell.length_a   1.000
_cell.length_b   1.000
_cell.length_c   1.000
_cell.angle_alpha   90.00
_cell.angle_beta   90.00
_cell.angle_gamma   90.00
#
_symmetry.space_group_name_H-M   'P 1'
#
loop_
_entity.id
_entity.type
_entity.pdbx_description
1 polymer ?
#
loop_
_entity_poly.entity_id
_entity_poly.type
_entity_poly.pdbx_seq_one_letter_code
_entity_poly.pdbx_strand_id
1 'polypeptide(L)'
;MAHSDDPTISNTIFWNNSATNDGNQYRFVQPMNLYYCYSNNSGDVAGSGAFNPVACVTADPQFADPDGPDNIAGNADDDYHLQNTSLCIDAGENSFAQWRNGRFGDGNPRIADRDDPPDGVATVGIGAYEHQL
;
A
#
# COMPACT_ATOMS: atom_id res chain seq x y z
N MET A 1 11.74 -3.75 30.61
CA MET A 1 11.42 -4.81 29.64
C MET A 1 11.30 -4.11 28.30
N ALA A 2 12.22 -4.35 27.36
CA ALA A 2 12.07 -3.84 26.01
C ALA A 2 11.10 -4.79 25.29
N HIS A 3 9.96 -4.27 24.85
CA HIS A 3 9.10 -4.99 23.93
C HIS A 3 9.83 -4.99 22.58
N SER A 4 10.18 -6.17 22.06
CA SER A 4 10.55 -6.32 20.66
C SER A 4 9.23 -6.41 19.91
N ASP A 5 8.67 -5.26 19.60
CA ASP A 5 7.63 -5.22 18.59
C ASP A 5 8.37 -5.25 17.26
N ASP A 6 8.23 -6.34 16.51
CA ASP A 6 8.66 -6.38 15.11
C ASP A 6 7.48 -5.82 14.29
N PRO A 7 7.45 -4.49 14.01
CA PRO A 7 6.31 -3.90 13.34
C PRO A 7 6.15 -4.52 11.96
N THR A 8 4.99 -5.13 11.75
CA THR A 8 4.55 -5.56 10.42
C THR A 8 3.65 -4.46 9.90
N ILE A 9 4.15 -3.70 8.93
CA ILE A 9 3.26 -2.89 8.08
C ILE A 9 2.47 -3.87 7.21
N SER A 10 1.26 -3.48 6.79
CA SER A 10 0.09 -4.25 6.25
C SER A 10 -0.66 -3.70 5.01
N ASN A 11 -0.90 -4.42 3.91
CA ASN A 11 -1.58 -4.01 2.66
C ASN A 11 -1.58 -2.49 2.36
N THR A 12 -0.40 -1.85 2.32
CA THR A 12 -0.22 -0.39 2.30
C THR A 12 0.60 0.09 1.10
N ILE A 13 0.26 1.24 0.51
CA ILE A 13 1.06 1.87 -0.55
C ILE A 13 1.91 3.00 0.04
N PHE A 14 3.23 2.99 -0.23
CA PHE A 14 4.11 4.15 -0.03
C PHE A 14 4.60 4.68 -1.37
N TRP A 15 4.02 5.78 -1.83
CA TRP A 15 4.30 6.30 -3.16
C TRP A 15 4.43 7.82 -3.16
N ASN A 16 5.39 8.31 -3.96
CA ASN A 16 5.60 9.74 -4.23
C ASN A 16 5.76 10.64 -2.98
N ASN A 17 6.09 10.07 -1.82
CA ASN A 17 6.48 10.86 -0.65
C ASN A 17 7.86 11.48 -0.88
N SER A 18 8.18 12.51 -0.10
CA SER A 18 9.52 13.12 -0.10
C SER A 18 9.99 13.37 1.33
N ALA A 19 11.31 13.25 1.54
CA ALA A 19 11.95 13.54 2.80
C ALA A 19 13.06 14.57 2.62
N THR A 20 13.28 15.42 3.62
CA THR A 20 14.34 16.45 3.57
C THR A 20 15.74 15.86 3.55
N ASN A 21 15.94 14.68 4.15
CA ASN A 21 17.26 14.05 4.28
C ASN A 21 17.36 12.78 3.43
N ASP A 22 16.58 11.77 3.79
CA ASP A 22 16.66 10.41 3.26
C ASP A 22 15.40 9.60 3.60
N GLY A 23 15.15 8.54 2.83
CA GLY A 23 14.01 7.65 3.05
C GLY A 23 12.71 8.31 2.63
N ASN A 24 12.65 8.76 1.37
CA ASN A 24 11.48 9.48 0.84
C ASN A 24 10.17 8.73 1.10
N GLN A 25 10.15 7.42 0.87
CA GLN A 25 9.01 6.58 1.19
C GLN A 25 9.08 6.04 2.61
N TYR A 26 10.28 5.66 3.06
CA TYR A 26 10.40 4.96 4.31
C TYR A 26 11.78 5.09 4.98
N ARG A 27 11.78 5.33 6.31
CA ARG A 27 12.99 5.38 7.14
C ARG A 27 12.85 4.54 8.41
N PHE A 28 13.89 3.76 8.74
CA PHE A 28 13.87 2.81 9.87
C PHE A 28 15.23 2.66 10.57
N VAL A 29 15.20 2.23 11.83
CA VAL A 29 16.39 2.01 12.66
C VAL A 29 16.47 0.61 13.27
N GLN A 30 15.37 -0.15 13.24
CA GLN A 30 15.29 -1.54 13.66
C GLN A 30 14.90 -2.42 12.45
N PRO A 31 15.19 -3.73 12.47
CA PRO A 31 14.68 -4.65 11.46
C PRO A 31 13.16 -4.55 11.32
N MET A 32 12.68 -4.74 10.10
CA MET A 32 11.25 -4.79 9.82
C MET A 32 10.96 -5.75 8.67
N ASN A 33 9.70 -6.16 8.57
CA ASN A 33 9.17 -6.83 7.38
C ASN A 33 8.12 -5.93 6.72
N LEU A 34 8.22 -5.77 5.41
CA LEU A 34 7.28 -5.01 4.58
C LEU A 34 6.70 -5.95 3.53
N TYR A 35 5.37 -6.08 3.43
CA TYR A 35 4.72 -6.95 2.45
C TYR A 35 3.91 -6.21 1.34
N TYR A 36 4.33 -5.05 0.78
CA TYR A 36 3.41 -4.19 -0.04
C TYR A 36 3.99 -3.41 -1.23
N CYS A 37 3.18 -2.49 -1.80
CA CYS A 37 3.51 -1.53 -2.85
C CYS A 37 4.37 -0.37 -2.30
N TYR A 38 5.57 -0.15 -2.86
CA TYR A 38 6.36 1.04 -2.58
C TYR A 38 7.20 1.49 -3.78
N SER A 39 7.50 2.80 -3.85
CA SER A 39 8.45 3.30 -4.85
C SER A 39 9.88 2.90 -4.48
N ASN A 40 10.60 2.28 -5.42
CA ASN A 40 11.93 1.71 -5.17
C ASN A 40 13.02 2.47 -5.93
N ASN A 41 12.97 3.80 -5.89
CA ASN A 41 14.03 4.65 -6.42
C ASN A 41 15.16 4.83 -5.42
N SER A 42 16.29 5.33 -5.91
CA SER A 42 17.41 5.72 -5.05
C SER A 42 16.96 6.75 -4.02
N GLY A 43 17.18 6.46 -2.74
CA GLY A 43 16.82 7.35 -1.63
C GLY A 43 15.40 7.16 -1.08
N ASP A 44 14.59 6.27 -1.68
CA ASP A 44 13.23 5.99 -1.18
C ASP A 44 13.21 5.23 0.14
N VAL A 45 14.20 4.37 0.34
CA VAL A 45 14.38 3.59 1.56
C VAL A 45 15.72 3.94 2.20
N ALA A 46 15.69 4.35 3.48
CA ALA A 46 16.90 4.70 4.23
C ALA A 46 16.84 4.20 5.68
N GLY A 47 18.01 3.99 6.29
CA GLY A 47 18.07 3.48 7.66
C GLY A 47 19.31 2.68 7.98
N SER A 48 19.41 2.26 9.23
CA SER A 48 20.51 1.40 9.72
C SER A 48 20.05 -0.01 10.09
N GLY A 49 18.75 -0.29 10.05
CA GLY A 49 18.20 -1.62 10.28
C GLY A 49 18.37 -2.54 9.06
N ALA A 50 17.94 -3.80 9.20
CA ALA A 50 17.74 -4.68 8.04
C ALA A 50 16.38 -4.38 7.37
N PHE A 51 16.40 -4.12 6.06
CA PHE A 51 15.18 -3.95 5.26
C PHE A 51 14.88 -5.25 4.52
N ASN A 52 13.75 -5.89 4.88
CA ASN A 52 13.32 -7.15 4.27
C ASN A 52 11.98 -6.93 3.55
N PRO A 53 11.98 -6.42 2.31
CA PRO A 53 10.78 -6.37 1.49
C PRO A 53 10.41 -7.79 1.05
N VAL A 54 9.16 -8.18 1.24
CA VAL A 54 8.61 -9.49 0.87
C VAL A 54 7.40 -9.25 -0.02
N ALA A 55 7.25 -9.97 -1.13
CA ALA A 55 6.08 -9.84 -2.03
C ALA A 55 5.71 -8.38 -2.40
N CYS A 56 6.70 -7.50 -2.51
CA CYS A 56 6.47 -6.08 -2.74
C CYS A 56 6.29 -5.78 -4.23
N VAL A 57 5.29 -4.96 -4.54
CA VAL A 57 5.11 -4.38 -5.87
C VAL A 57 5.85 -3.04 -5.91
N THR A 58 6.66 -2.81 -6.94
CA THR A 58 7.46 -1.57 -7.06
C THR A 58 7.12 -0.74 -8.30
N ALA A 59 6.10 -1.18 -9.04
CA ALA A 59 5.52 -0.45 -10.14
C ALA A 59 4.59 0.66 -9.63
N ASP A 60 4.30 1.63 -10.52
CA ASP A 60 3.31 2.66 -10.26
C ASP A 60 1.97 2.04 -9.82
N PRO A 61 1.42 2.44 -8.65
CA PRO A 61 0.11 1.98 -8.19
C PRO A 61 -1.03 2.38 -9.12
N GLN A 62 -0.85 3.36 -10.00
CA GLN A 62 -1.88 3.87 -10.91
C GLN A 62 -3.12 4.33 -10.15
N PHE A 63 -2.94 5.28 -9.23
CA PHE A 63 -4.07 5.99 -8.61
C PHE A 63 -4.90 6.73 -9.67
N ALA A 64 -6.20 6.88 -9.42
CA ALA A 64 -7.12 7.55 -10.33
C ALA A 64 -6.80 9.05 -10.46
N ASP A 65 -6.67 9.75 -9.32
CA ASP A 65 -6.37 11.20 -9.26
C ASP A 65 -5.73 11.57 -7.90
N PRO A 66 -4.47 11.22 -7.65
CA PRO A 66 -3.86 11.28 -6.30
C PRO A 66 -3.59 12.70 -5.76
N ASP A 67 -3.75 13.73 -6.59
CA ASP A 67 -3.68 15.15 -6.21
C ASP A 67 -4.98 15.92 -6.47
N GLY A 68 -6.02 15.20 -6.89
CA GLY A 68 -7.37 15.72 -7.04
C GLY A 68 -7.53 16.86 -8.05
N PRO A 69 -8.76 17.40 -8.19
CA PRO A 69 -9.07 18.50 -9.09
C PRO A 69 -8.25 19.78 -8.85
N ASP A 70 -7.77 20.02 -7.63
CA ASP A 70 -6.96 21.19 -7.30
C ASP A 70 -5.46 21.00 -7.55
N ASN A 71 -5.00 19.79 -7.90
CA ASN A 71 -3.60 19.38 -8.08
C ASN A 71 -2.74 19.59 -6.82
N ILE A 72 -3.32 19.37 -5.63
CA ILE A 72 -2.65 19.46 -4.34
C ILE A 72 -2.89 18.17 -3.55
N ALA A 73 -1.94 17.23 -3.63
CA ALA A 73 -2.00 16.00 -2.86
C ALA A 73 -2.10 16.22 -1.33
N GLY A 74 -2.78 15.30 -0.66
CA GLY A 74 -2.94 15.23 0.79
C GLY A 74 -4.19 15.93 1.32
N ASN A 75 -5.17 16.21 0.46
CA ASN A 75 -6.41 16.90 0.82
C ASN A 75 -7.63 15.94 0.75
N ALA A 76 -8.84 16.50 0.73
CA ALA A 76 -10.07 15.71 0.78
C ALA A 76 -10.60 15.33 -0.61
N ASP A 77 -10.08 15.93 -1.68
CA ASP A 77 -10.48 15.69 -3.07
C ASP A 77 -9.54 14.78 -3.84
N ASP A 78 -8.44 14.32 -3.22
CA ASP A 78 -7.62 13.21 -3.74
C ASP A 78 -8.44 11.93 -3.96
N ASP A 79 -8.21 11.27 -5.09
CA ASP A 79 -8.74 9.95 -5.43
C ASP A 79 -7.63 8.89 -5.49
N TYR A 80 -7.47 8.18 -4.37
CA TYR A 80 -6.53 7.06 -4.23
C TYR A 80 -7.12 5.70 -4.61
N HIS A 81 -8.25 5.63 -5.33
CA HIS A 81 -8.67 4.37 -5.94
C HIS A 81 -7.69 3.95 -7.03
N LEU A 82 -7.50 2.64 -7.18
CA LEU A 82 -6.63 2.07 -8.20
C LEU A 82 -7.35 1.97 -9.54
N GLN A 83 -6.66 2.29 -10.63
CA GLN A 83 -7.10 1.99 -11.99
C GLN A 83 -7.02 0.46 -12.26
N ASN A 84 -7.87 -0.06 -13.16
CA ASN A 84 -8.02 -1.49 -13.43
C ASN A 84 -6.72 -2.21 -13.85
N THR A 85 -5.72 -1.49 -14.35
CA THR A 85 -4.44 -2.07 -14.76
C THR A 85 -3.40 -2.15 -13.64
N SER A 86 -3.74 -1.68 -12.44
CA SER A 86 -2.82 -1.60 -11.32
C SER A 86 -2.39 -2.98 -10.85
N LEU A 87 -1.07 -3.15 -10.68
CA LEU A 87 -0.50 -4.36 -10.10
C LEU A 87 -0.73 -4.48 -8.58
N CYS A 88 -1.31 -3.44 -7.95
CA CYS A 88 -1.68 -3.47 -6.53
C CYS A 88 -3.07 -4.13 -6.32
N ILE A 89 -3.85 -4.40 -7.38
CA ILE A 89 -5.13 -5.15 -7.32
C ILE A 89 -4.83 -6.62 -7.00
N ASP A 90 -5.58 -7.20 -6.07
CA ASP A 90 -5.52 -8.61 -5.67
C ASP A 90 -4.10 -9.14 -5.34
N ALA A 91 -3.21 -8.23 -4.92
CA ALA A 91 -1.81 -8.51 -4.67
C ALA A 91 -1.43 -8.55 -3.17
N GLY A 92 -2.38 -8.26 -2.28
CA GLY A 92 -2.16 -8.20 -0.85
C GLY A 92 -2.32 -9.54 -0.13
N GLU A 93 -2.23 -9.50 1.20
CA GLU A 93 -2.29 -10.68 2.06
C GLU A 93 -3.53 -10.67 2.97
N ASN A 94 -4.43 -11.64 2.74
CA ASN A 94 -5.75 -11.74 3.37
C ASN A 94 -5.69 -11.87 4.90
N SER A 95 -4.65 -12.52 5.44
CA SER A 95 -4.48 -12.67 6.90
C SER A 95 -4.33 -11.34 7.63
N PHE A 96 -3.87 -10.30 6.93
CA PHE A 96 -3.76 -8.94 7.45
C PHE A 96 -5.00 -8.05 7.19
N ALA A 97 -5.98 -8.55 6.44
CA ALA A 97 -7.19 -7.81 6.04
C ALA A 97 -8.42 -8.13 6.90
N GLN A 98 -8.28 -8.97 7.92
CA GLN A 98 -9.39 -9.47 8.74
C GLN A 98 -9.94 -8.44 9.75
N TRP A 99 -9.24 -7.31 9.93
CA TRP A 99 -9.66 -6.23 10.82
C TRP A 99 -10.90 -5.48 10.26
N ARG A 100 -11.78 -4.96 11.13
CA ARG A 100 -13.05 -4.27 10.78
C ARG A 100 -14.06 -5.11 9.97
N ASN A 101 -14.15 -6.42 10.24
CA ASN A 101 -15.05 -7.34 9.52
C ASN A 101 -14.81 -7.34 7.99
N GLY A 102 -13.58 -7.05 7.56
CA GLY A 102 -13.22 -7.02 6.15
C GLY A 102 -14.00 -5.97 5.36
N ARG A 103 -14.25 -4.78 5.91
CA ARG A 103 -14.84 -3.65 5.18
C ARG A 103 -14.05 -2.36 5.36
N PHE A 104 -14.05 -1.52 4.34
CA PHE A 104 -13.48 -0.17 4.35
C PHE A 104 -14.44 0.85 4.97
N GLY A 105 -13.95 2.10 5.13
CA GLY A 105 -14.76 3.23 5.60
C GLY A 105 -15.91 3.61 4.66
N ASP A 106 -15.87 3.15 3.41
CA ASP A 106 -16.90 3.31 2.38
C ASP A 106 -17.98 2.20 2.42
N GLY A 107 -17.79 1.15 3.25
CA GLY A 107 -18.71 0.01 3.38
C GLY A 107 -18.45 -1.18 2.45
N ASN A 108 -17.50 -1.09 1.52
CA ASN A 108 -17.17 -2.17 0.58
C ASN A 108 -16.34 -3.29 1.23
N PRO A 109 -16.48 -4.56 0.79
CA PRO A 109 -15.62 -5.65 1.24
C PRO A 109 -14.15 -5.39 0.90
N ARG A 110 -13.26 -5.76 1.82
CA ARG A 110 -11.80 -5.65 1.72
C ARG A 110 -11.13 -6.87 1.07
N ILE A 111 -11.84 -7.98 0.95
CA ILE A 111 -11.34 -9.19 0.28
C ILE A 111 -12.38 -9.50 -0.78
N ALA A 112 -12.01 -9.33 -2.05
CA ALA A 112 -12.87 -9.53 -3.20
C ALA A 112 -12.03 -9.98 -4.39
N ASP A 113 -12.65 -10.64 -5.36
CA ASP A 113 -12.03 -11.04 -6.63
C ASP A 113 -12.26 -9.87 -7.59
N ARG A 114 -11.24 -9.04 -7.82
CA ARG A 114 -11.33 -7.73 -8.46
C ARG A 114 -10.33 -7.53 -9.58
N ASP A 115 -9.50 -8.51 -9.89
CA ASP A 115 -8.70 -8.52 -11.10
C ASP A 115 -9.57 -8.65 -12.37
N ASP A 116 -9.02 -8.17 -13.50
CA ASP A 116 -9.66 -8.27 -14.82
C ASP A 116 -8.66 -8.87 -15.83
N PRO A 117 -8.90 -10.09 -16.34
CA PRO A 117 -10.06 -10.94 -16.08
C PRO A 117 -10.03 -11.59 -14.67
N PRO A 118 -11.19 -11.82 -14.03
CA PRO A 118 -11.25 -12.47 -12.72
C PRO A 118 -10.69 -13.89 -12.74
N ASP A 119 -9.90 -14.25 -11.73
CA ASP A 119 -9.33 -15.59 -11.59
C ASP A 119 -10.14 -16.53 -10.66
N GLY A 120 -11.13 -15.98 -9.94
CA GLY A 120 -11.99 -16.70 -9.01
C GLY A 120 -11.47 -16.75 -7.57
N VAL A 121 -10.38 -16.04 -7.26
CA VAL A 121 -9.71 -16.03 -5.95
C VAL A 121 -9.78 -14.65 -5.32
N ALA A 122 -10.71 -14.48 -4.39
CA ALA A 122 -10.83 -13.24 -3.64
C ALA A 122 -9.58 -12.94 -2.80
N THR A 123 -8.87 -11.87 -3.17
CA THR A 123 -7.65 -11.41 -2.51
C THR A 123 -7.81 -9.93 -2.16
N VAL A 124 -7.15 -9.47 -1.09
CA VAL A 124 -7.16 -8.06 -0.71
C VAL A 124 -6.24 -7.26 -1.64
N GLY A 125 -6.69 -6.11 -2.12
CA GLY A 125 -5.86 -5.14 -2.80
C GLY A 125 -4.89 -4.45 -1.83
N ILE A 126 -3.76 -4.02 -2.36
CA ILE A 126 -2.81 -3.21 -1.60
C ILE A 126 -3.28 -1.75 -1.68
N GLY A 127 -3.53 -1.10 -0.54
CA GLY A 127 -3.95 0.30 -0.51
C GLY A 127 -5.08 0.59 0.47
N ALA A 128 -5.56 1.84 0.41
CA ALA A 128 -6.60 2.34 1.31
C ALA A 128 -8.02 1.99 0.85
N TYR A 129 -8.20 1.60 -0.41
CA TYR A 129 -9.48 1.29 -1.04
C TYR A 129 -9.32 0.01 -1.88
N GLU A 130 -10.35 -0.83 -1.87
CA GLU A 130 -10.44 -1.92 -2.83
C GLU A 130 -10.80 -1.37 -4.20
N HIS A 131 -10.27 -2.00 -5.25
CA HIS A 131 -10.67 -1.67 -6.61
C HIS A 131 -12.16 -1.93 -6.81
N GLN A 132 -12.84 -0.99 -7.46
CA GLN A 132 -14.27 -1.06 -7.77
C GLN A 132 -14.45 -1.24 -9.28
N LEU A 133 -15.11 -2.33 -9.66
CA LEU A 133 -15.53 -2.63 -11.03
C LEU A 133 -16.75 -1.79 -11.44
#